data_AF-Q2U1L7-F1
#
_entry.id   AF-Q2U1L7-F1
#
_cell.length_a   1.000
_cell.length_b   1.000
_cell.length_c   1.000
_cell.angle_alpha   90.00
_cell.angle_beta   90.00
_cell.angle_gamma   90.00
#
_symmetry.space_group_name_H-M   'P 1'
#
loop_
_entity.id
_entity.type
_entity.pdbx_description
1 polymer ?
#
loop_
_entity_poly.entity_id
_entity_poly.type
_entity_poly.pdbx_seq_one_letter_code
_entity_poly.pdbx_strand_id
1 'polypeptide(L)'
;MMDCLASIWGGIKPWLWPTGRSVQRDEVRISHLHCRTQGLTTVKVLIFVDAERGPDDLVVTFHRNHFQDRLPWNEFKSLGPPAATAVVKAGWKFVALEQIAESIHARRFDEKELDKLRNEARDERKRISIRKPSDPYS
;
A
#
# COMPACT_ATOMS: atom_id res chain seq x y z
N MET A 1 40.57 6.24 -5.53
CA MET A 1 41.19 7.53 -5.18
C MET A 1 40.06 8.38 -4.64
N MET A 2 40.05 8.58 -3.32
CA MET A 2 39.27 9.61 -2.62
C MET A 2 39.62 10.97 -3.27
N ASP A 3 38.74 11.96 -3.36
CA ASP A 3 38.26 12.89 -2.32
C ASP A 3 37.01 13.61 -2.92
N CYS A 4 36.04 14.18 -2.21
CA CYS A 4 36.19 15.33 -1.32
C CYS A 4 34.95 15.47 -0.43
N LEU A 5 35.21 15.59 0.88
CA LEU A 5 34.30 16.16 1.86
C LEU A 5 34.23 17.68 1.69
N ALA A 6 33.03 18.25 1.80
CA ALA A 6 32.86 19.63 2.25
C ALA A 6 31.52 19.76 2.99
N SER A 7 31.59 19.72 4.32
CA SER A 7 30.54 20.20 5.20
C SER A 7 30.72 21.71 5.41
N ILE A 8 29.67 22.51 5.24
CA ILE A 8 29.58 23.84 5.85
C ILE A 8 28.21 24.02 6.50
N TRP A 9 28.28 24.36 7.77
CA TRP A 9 27.27 24.68 8.77
C TRP A 9 26.71 26.09 8.54
N GLY A 10 25.43 26.34 8.84
CA GLY A 10 25.02 27.70 9.22
C GLY A 10 23.54 28.04 9.10
N GLY A 11 22.92 28.41 10.23
CA GLY A 11 21.91 29.47 10.25
C GLY A 11 20.49 29.08 10.66
N ILE A 12 20.22 29.10 11.97
CA ILE A 12 18.87 29.14 12.54
C ILE A 12 18.33 30.59 12.51
N LYS A 13 17.14 30.75 11.90
CA LYS A 13 16.08 31.80 11.94
C LYS A 13 16.31 33.15 12.65
N PRO A 14 15.65 34.21 12.15
CA PRO A 14 14.55 34.76 12.95
C PRO A 14 13.30 35.18 12.17
N TRP A 15 12.22 35.29 12.95
CA TRP A 15 10.82 35.49 12.63
C TRP A 15 10.49 36.87 12.06
N LEU A 16 9.64 36.91 11.03
CA LEU A 16 8.77 38.03 10.68
C LEU A 16 7.42 37.47 10.23
N TRP A 17 6.35 37.80 10.96
CA TRP A 17 4.98 37.64 10.48
C TRP A 17 4.61 38.79 9.54
N PRO A 18 3.79 38.50 8.52
CA PRO A 18 2.69 39.39 8.20
C PRO A 18 1.34 38.66 8.11
N THR A 19 0.39 39.32 8.74
CA THR A 19 -1.06 39.39 8.57
C THR A 19 -1.59 39.06 7.17
N GLY A 20 -2.66 38.23 7.13
CA GLY A 20 -3.85 38.53 6.33
C GLY A 20 -4.04 37.84 4.97
N ARG A 21 -5.10 37.01 4.92
CA ARG A 21 -5.95 36.59 3.77
C ARG A 21 -5.51 35.44 2.84
N SER A 22 -6.20 34.32 3.08
CA SER A 22 -6.91 33.44 2.14
C SER A 22 -6.17 32.66 1.06
N VAL A 23 -6.20 31.33 1.26
CA VAL A 23 -6.62 30.29 0.29
C VAL A 23 -5.91 30.27 -1.06
N GLN A 24 -4.92 29.39 -1.17
CA GLN A 24 -4.91 28.34 -2.18
C GLN A 24 -4.06 27.19 -1.64
N ARG A 25 -4.71 26.07 -1.27
CA ARG A 25 -4.00 24.85 -0.88
C ARG A 25 -3.21 24.36 -2.08
N ASP A 26 -1.92 24.19 -1.86
CA ASP A 26 -0.95 23.71 -2.83
C ASP A 26 -1.44 22.44 -3.52
N GLU A 27 -1.72 22.60 -4.81
CA GLU A 27 -1.68 21.54 -5.79
C GLU A 27 -0.25 20.98 -5.78
N VAL A 28 -0.08 19.81 -5.17
CA VAL A 28 1.19 19.08 -5.20
C VAL A 28 1.45 18.71 -6.65
N ARG A 29 2.22 19.57 -7.32
CA ARG A 29 2.84 19.32 -8.62
C ARG A 29 3.69 18.05 -8.47
N ILE A 30 3.18 16.95 -9.00
CA ILE A 30 4.00 15.77 -9.29
C ILE A 30 4.98 16.22 -10.36
N SER A 31 6.19 16.56 -9.92
CA SER A 31 7.30 16.99 -10.76
C SER A 31 7.56 15.94 -11.84
N HIS A 32 7.36 16.38 -13.07
CA HIS A 32 7.55 15.65 -14.30
C HIS A 32 9.04 15.34 -14.49
N LEU A 33 9.51 14.21 -13.94
CA LEU A 33 10.78 13.62 -14.36
C LEU A 33 10.52 12.75 -15.57
N HIS A 34 10.76 13.35 -16.73
CA HIS A 34 10.79 12.68 -18.01
C HIS A 34 12.06 11.83 -18.08
N CYS A 35 11.94 10.52 -17.86
CA CYS A 35 12.89 9.56 -18.39
C CYS A 35 12.12 8.54 -19.22
N ARG A 36 12.45 8.52 -20.52
CA ARG A 36 11.88 7.61 -21.52
C ARG A 36 12.09 6.16 -21.10
N THR A 37 11.01 5.42 -20.93
CA THR A 37 10.87 4.11 -21.53
C THR A 37 9.40 3.96 -21.90
N GLN A 38 9.13 3.85 -23.19
CA GLN A 38 7.81 3.50 -23.70
C GLN A 38 7.49 2.08 -23.24
N GLY A 39 6.87 1.96 -22.07
CA GLY A 39 6.09 0.81 -21.71
C GLY A 39 4.65 1.28 -21.66
N LEU A 40 3.81 0.81 -22.58
CA LEU A 40 2.37 0.90 -22.44
C LEU A 40 1.99 0.03 -21.23
N THR A 41 2.26 0.50 -20.01
CA THR A 41 1.78 -0.12 -18.78
C THR A 41 0.31 0.21 -18.72
N THR A 42 -0.49 -0.54 -19.49
CA THR A 42 -1.91 -0.74 -19.22
C THR A 42 -2.00 -0.95 -17.71
N VAL A 43 -2.55 0.03 -17.00
CA VAL A 43 -2.63 0.00 -15.54
C VAL A 43 -3.52 -1.18 -15.19
N LYS A 44 -2.93 -2.35 -14.95
CA LYS A 44 -3.65 -3.56 -14.57
C LYS A 44 -4.24 -3.28 -13.20
N VAL A 45 -5.54 -3.10 -13.15
CA VAL A 45 -6.25 -2.86 -11.90
C VAL A 45 -6.28 -4.19 -11.16
N LEU A 46 -5.55 -4.24 -10.05
CA LEU A 46 -5.56 -5.36 -9.12
C LEU A 46 -6.48 -5.03 -7.96
N ILE A 47 -7.41 -5.94 -7.67
CA ILE A 47 -8.32 -5.84 -6.52
C ILE A 47 -8.17 -7.11 -5.71
N PHE A 48 -7.59 -6.99 -4.52
CA PHE A 48 -7.50 -8.09 -3.58
C PHE A 48 -8.90 -8.42 -3.04
N VAL A 49 -9.27 -9.71 -3.01
CA VAL A 49 -10.59 -10.17 -2.55
C VAL A 49 -10.47 -10.88 -1.21
N ASP A 50 -9.71 -11.97 -1.15
CA ASP A 50 -9.58 -12.79 0.06
C ASP A 50 -8.28 -13.60 0.05
N ALA A 51 -7.97 -14.21 1.19
CA ALA A 51 -6.91 -15.19 1.34
C ALA A 51 -7.42 -16.46 2.04
N GLU A 52 -6.91 -17.60 1.59
CA GLU A 52 -7.27 -18.93 2.07
C GLU A 52 -6.02 -19.78 2.28
N ARG A 53 -6.09 -20.74 3.18
CA ARG A 53 -5.00 -21.69 3.40
C ARG A 53 -4.84 -22.62 2.20
N GLY A 54 -3.70 -22.58 1.53
CA GLY A 54 -3.29 -23.58 0.55
C GLY A 54 -2.53 -24.76 1.16
N PRO A 55 -2.16 -25.75 0.35
CA PRO A 55 -1.40 -26.92 0.82
C PRO A 55 0.00 -26.54 1.32
N ASP A 56 0.68 -25.65 0.59
CA ASP A 56 2.07 -25.27 0.85
C ASP A 56 2.25 -23.78 1.18
N ASP A 57 1.41 -22.91 0.62
CA ASP A 57 1.45 -21.45 0.83
C ASP A 57 0.02 -20.91 1.01
N LEU A 58 -0.11 -19.66 1.45
CA LEU A 58 -1.38 -18.95 1.45
C LEU A 58 -1.82 -18.70 -0.01
N VAL A 59 -3.09 -18.98 -0.34
CA VAL A 59 -3.65 -18.73 -1.66
C VAL A 59 -4.48 -17.46 -1.62
N VAL A 60 -4.13 -16.51 -2.47
CA VAL A 60 -4.85 -15.24 -2.62
C VAL A 60 -5.82 -15.33 -3.77
N THR A 61 -7.05 -14.89 -3.53
CA THR A 61 -8.04 -14.63 -4.56
C THR A 61 -8.06 -13.12 -4.85
N PHE A 62 -7.91 -12.74 -6.12
CA PHE A 62 -7.92 -11.34 -6.54
C PHE A 62 -8.54 -11.17 -7.92
N HIS A 63 -8.96 -9.95 -8.25
CA HIS A 63 -9.34 -9.60 -9.61
C HIS A 63 -8.19 -8.93 -10.33
N ARG A 64 -7.95 -9.38 -11.56
CA ARG A 64 -7.09 -8.73 -12.54
C ARG A 64 -7.96 -8.25 -13.68
N ASN A 65 -8.22 -6.95 -13.72
CA ASN A 65 -9.23 -6.35 -14.59
C ASN A 65 -10.62 -6.98 -14.32
N HIS A 66 -11.16 -7.74 -15.27
CA HIS A 66 -12.49 -8.39 -15.16
C HIS A 66 -12.41 -9.86 -14.76
N PHE A 67 -11.22 -10.46 -14.69
CA PHE A 67 -11.04 -11.87 -14.38
C PHE A 67 -10.70 -12.05 -12.91
N GLN A 68 -11.26 -13.09 -12.31
CA GLN A 68 -10.85 -13.54 -10.98
C GLN A 68 -9.74 -14.56 -11.16
N ASP A 69 -8.61 -14.29 -10.51
CA ASP A 69 -7.43 -15.14 -10.51
C ASP A 69 -7.14 -15.60 -9.07
N ARG A 70 -6.43 -16.73 -8.95
CA ARG A 70 -5.90 -17.24 -7.68
C ARG A 70 -4.42 -17.52 -7.84
N LEU A 71 -3.62 -17.06 -6.89
CA LEU A 71 -2.17 -17.29 -6.87
C LEU A 71 -1.69 -17.60 -5.45
N PRO A 72 -0.62 -18.41 -5.30
CA PRO A 72 0.13 -18.47 -4.05
C PRO A 72 0.61 -17.08 -3.63
N TRP A 73 0.74 -16.84 -2.33
CA TRP A 73 1.12 -15.57 -1.76
C TRP A 73 2.47 -15.10 -2.29
N ASN A 74 3.45 -16.00 -2.38
CA ASN A 74 4.76 -15.67 -2.96
C ASN A 74 4.68 -15.21 -4.42
N GLU A 75 3.85 -15.82 -5.25
CA GLU A 75 3.65 -15.40 -6.63
C GLU A 75 2.88 -14.08 -6.72
N PHE A 76 1.85 -13.91 -5.89
CA PHE A 76 1.09 -12.67 -5.82
C PHE A 76 1.99 -11.48 -5.42
N LYS A 77 2.90 -11.66 -4.46
CA LYS A 77 3.89 -10.64 -4.07
C LYS A 77 4.84 -10.26 -5.21
N SER A 78 5.19 -11.22 -6.07
CA SER A 78 6.09 -10.98 -7.21
C SER A 78 5.51 -9.99 -8.23
N LEU A 79 4.19 -9.72 -8.19
CA LEU A 79 3.53 -8.67 -8.98
C LEU A 79 3.95 -7.25 -8.56
N GLY A 80 4.64 -7.10 -7.42
CA GLY A 80 5.27 -5.87 -6.99
C GLY A 80 4.34 -4.89 -6.27
N PRO A 81 4.69 -3.59 -6.25
CA PRO A 81 3.94 -2.56 -5.50
C PRO A 81 2.43 -2.50 -5.74
N PRO A 82 1.90 -2.79 -6.96
CA PRO A 82 0.45 -2.84 -7.19
C PRO A 82 -0.27 -3.89 -6.33
N ALA A 83 0.34 -5.05 -6.09
CA ALA A 83 -0.25 -6.11 -5.27
C ALA A 83 -0.32 -5.69 -3.79
N ALA A 84 0.77 -5.14 -3.25
CA ALA A 84 0.78 -4.60 -1.89
C ALA A 84 -0.27 -3.49 -1.70
N THR A 85 -0.40 -2.60 -2.70
CA THR A 85 -1.42 -1.54 -2.69
C THR A 85 -2.85 -2.12 -2.70
N ALA A 86 -3.09 -3.19 -3.46
CA ALA A 86 -4.40 -3.84 -3.52
C ALA A 86 -4.80 -4.45 -2.17
N VAL A 87 -3.86 -5.09 -1.46
CA VAL A 87 -4.05 -5.65 -0.12
C VAL A 87 -4.48 -4.56 0.87
N VAL A 88 -3.73 -3.46 0.92
CA VAL A 88 -4.03 -2.34 1.84
C VAL A 88 -5.37 -1.69 1.50
N LYS A 89 -5.68 -1.49 0.22
CA LYS A 89 -6.98 -0.94 -0.22
C LYS A 89 -8.15 -1.86 0.15
N ALA A 90 -7.94 -3.17 0.19
CA ALA A 90 -8.93 -4.13 0.63
C ALA A 90 -9.08 -4.17 2.17
N GLY A 91 -8.30 -3.39 2.92
CA GLY A 91 -8.31 -3.31 4.37
C GLY A 91 -7.42 -4.34 5.07
N TRP A 92 -6.74 -5.19 4.30
CA TRP A 92 -5.86 -6.23 4.84
C TRP A 92 -4.50 -5.68 5.23
N LYS A 93 -3.87 -6.29 6.24
CA LYS A 93 -2.52 -5.96 6.68
C LYS A 93 -1.53 -6.87 5.97
N PHE A 94 -0.74 -6.31 5.05
CA PHE A 94 0.26 -7.06 4.27
C PHE A 94 1.22 -7.88 5.16
N VAL A 95 1.75 -7.27 6.21
CA VAL A 95 2.66 -7.93 7.18
C VAL A 95 1.98 -9.10 7.89
N ALA A 96 0.69 -8.99 8.20
CA ALA A 96 -0.02 -10.08 8.87
C ALA A 96 -0.25 -11.27 7.92
N LEU A 97 -0.53 -11.02 6.63
CA LEU A 97 -0.62 -12.08 5.63
C LEU A 97 0.73 -12.79 5.42
N GLU A 98 1.84 -12.05 5.47
CA GLU A 98 3.19 -12.64 5.44
C GLU A 98 3.41 -13.62 6.60
N GLN A 99 3.05 -13.22 7.83
CA GLN A 99 3.16 -14.07 9.02
C GLN A 99 2.30 -15.34 8.91
N ILE A 100 1.09 -15.23 8.33
CA ILE A 100 0.24 -16.41 8.08
C ILE A 100 0.92 -17.35 7.08
N ALA A 101 1.47 -16.83 5.97
CA ALA A 101 2.17 -17.64 4.98
C ALA A 101 3.40 -18.35 5.60
N GLU A 102 4.19 -17.65 6.42
CA GLU A 102 5.29 -18.24 7.18
C GLU A 102 4.81 -19.35 8.13
N SER A 103 3.70 -19.15 8.84
CA SER A 103 3.10 -20.16 9.71
C SER A 103 2.63 -21.40 8.95
N ILE A 104 2.14 -21.25 7.71
CA ILE A 104 1.80 -22.37 6.82
C ILE A 104 3.05 -23.16 6.46
N HIS A 105 4.12 -22.48 6.00
CA HIS A 105 5.41 -23.13 5.70
C HIS A 105 6.00 -23.85 6.93
N ALA A 106 5.84 -23.28 8.12
CA ALA A 106 6.28 -23.87 9.37
C ALA A 106 5.37 -25.01 9.90
N ARG A 107 4.25 -25.30 9.20
CA ARG A 107 3.21 -26.26 9.63
C ARG A 107 2.61 -25.95 11.00
N ARG A 108 2.56 -24.66 11.36
CA ARG A 108 2.03 -24.13 12.64
C ARG A 108 0.77 -23.27 12.45
N PHE A 109 0.18 -23.32 11.27
CA PHE A 109 -0.97 -22.51 10.91
C PHE A 109 -2.19 -22.78 11.80
N ASP A 110 -2.81 -21.70 12.30
CA ASP A 110 -4.11 -21.70 12.96
C ASP A 110 -5.12 -20.93 12.09
N GLU A 111 -6.18 -21.61 11.64
CA GLU A 111 -7.25 -21.03 10.84
C GLU A 111 -7.93 -19.83 11.54
N LYS A 112 -7.98 -19.84 12.88
CA LYS A 112 -8.60 -18.76 13.66
C LYS A 112 -7.85 -17.44 13.50
N GLU A 113 -6.54 -17.48 13.27
CA GLU A 113 -5.76 -16.26 13.02
C GLU A 113 -6.14 -15.65 11.67
N LEU A 114 -6.32 -16.48 10.65
CA LEU A 114 -6.77 -16.03 9.33
C LEU A 114 -8.20 -15.46 9.37
N ASP A 115 -9.11 -16.12 10.07
CA ASP A 115 -10.48 -15.65 10.28
C ASP A 115 -10.53 -14.30 11.02
N LYS A 116 -9.66 -14.13 12.03
CA LYS A 116 -9.51 -12.86 12.75
C LYS A 116 -9.05 -11.76 11.79
N LEU A 117 -8.06 -12.03 10.93
CA LEU A 117 -7.60 -11.06 9.93
C LEU A 117 -8.69 -10.70 8.92
N ARG A 118 -9.51 -11.67 8.49
CA ARG A 118 -10.65 -11.40 7.59
C ARG A 118 -11.65 -10.45 8.22
N ASN A 119 -11.95 -10.63 9.52
CA ASN A 119 -12.82 -9.72 10.27
C ASN A 119 -12.21 -8.33 10.44
N GLU A 120 -10.94 -8.24 10.82
CA GLU A 120 -10.23 -6.96 10.93
C GLU A 120 -10.20 -6.20 9.60
N ALA A 121 -9.93 -6.91 8.49
CA ALA A 121 -9.91 -6.32 7.16
C ALA A 121 -11.28 -5.78 6.74
N ARG A 122 -12.37 -6.49 7.07
CA ARG A 122 -13.73 -6.02 6.84
C ARG A 122 -14.02 -4.71 7.60
N ASP A 123 -13.56 -4.60 8.84
CA ASP A 123 -13.77 -3.40 9.65
C ASP A 123 -12.87 -2.23 9.24
N GLU A 124 -11.63 -2.49 8.85
CA GLU A 124 -10.76 -1.48 8.23
C GLU A 124 -11.35 -0.97 6.91
N ARG A 125 -11.80 -1.87 6.03
CA ARG A 125 -12.42 -1.49 4.76
C ARG A 125 -13.64 -0.61 4.95
N LYS A 126 -14.48 -0.88 5.97
CA LYS A 126 -15.59 0.02 6.34
C LYS A 126 -15.08 1.40 6.76
N ARG A 127 -14.04 1.47 7.59
CA ARG A 127 -13.44 2.76 8.03
C ARG A 127 -12.87 3.55 6.86
N ILE A 128 -12.15 2.90 5.95
CA ILE A 128 -11.62 3.51 4.72
C ILE A 128 -12.77 4.04 3.85
N SER A 129 -13.86 3.27 3.73
CA SER A 129 -15.03 3.68 2.94
C SER A 129 -15.81 4.86 3.56
N ILE A 130 -15.87 4.96 4.89
CA ILE A 130 -16.60 6.02 5.61
C ILE A 130 -15.80 7.33 5.59
N ARG A 131 -14.47 7.25 5.68
CA ARG A 131 -13.57 8.40 5.51
C ARG A 131 -13.56 8.85 4.04
N LYS A 132 -14.65 9.46 3.59
CA LYS A 132 -14.60 10.29 2.39
C LYS A 132 -13.72 11.51 2.69
N PRO A 133 -12.83 11.92 1.78
CA PRO A 133 -12.06 13.16 1.92
C PRO A 133 -12.91 14.44 1.82
N SER A 134 -14.25 14.31 1.77
CA SER A 134 -15.20 15.40 1.55
C SER A 134 -15.87 15.92 2.82
N ASP A 135 -15.44 15.51 4.03
CA ASP A 135 -15.95 16.15 5.25
C ASP A 135 -15.17 17.45 5.50
N PRO A 136 -15.83 18.63 5.43
CA PRO A 136 -15.18 19.86 5.79
C PRO A 136 -14.96 19.87 7.31
N TYR A 137 -13.74 20.23 7.71
CA TYR A 137 -13.49 20.64 9.09
C TYR A 137 -14.35 21.89 9.38
N SER A 138 -15.34 21.76 10.27
CA SER A 138 -16.05 22.88 10.90
C SER A 138 -15.21 23.52 11.99
#